data_AF-A0A6G3T6P5-F1
#
_entry.id   AF-A0A6G3T6P5-F1
#
_cell.length_a   1.000
_cell.length_b   1.000
_cell.length_c   1.000
_cell.angle_alpha   90.00
_cell.angle_beta   90.00
_cell.angle_gamma   90.00
#
_symmetry.space_group_name_H-M   'P 1'
#
loop_
_entity.id
_entity.type
_entity.pdbx_description
1 polymer ?
#
loop_
_entity_poly.entity_id
_entity_poly.type
_entity_poly.pdbx_seq_one_letter_code
_entity_poly.pdbx_strand_id
1 'polypeptide(L)'
;MPHTRRSLMDAAAARLGWRRAYSTTSQIDDVLTEQTADAYRKATDTAGRAVRPHDSALVMQPGILDIRARVLADVLHLEDLLDGARTYGMPSDLIHRLEKAVDHGHEMTVLLSDTIRATADAHIAGH
;
A
#
# COMPACT_ATOMS: atom_id res chain seq x y z
N MET A 1 17.57 27.12 12.19
CA MET A 1 17.88 25.89 11.41
C MET A 1 16.59 25.32 10.83
N PRO A 2 16.17 25.71 9.60
CA PRO A 2 14.89 25.30 9.00
C PRO A 2 14.97 24.05 8.10
N HIS A 3 16.14 23.38 8.01
CA HIS A 3 16.42 22.40 6.96
C HIS A 3 15.97 20.95 7.24
N THR A 4 15.45 20.64 8.43
CA THR A 4 15.12 19.25 8.82
C THR A 4 13.78 18.77 8.28
N ARG A 5 12.77 19.64 8.16
CA ARG A 5 11.43 19.24 7.70
C ARG A 5 11.36 19.01 6.18
N ARG A 6 12.06 19.86 5.41
CA ARG A 6 12.18 19.74 3.95
C ARG A 6 12.94 18.46 3.55
N SER A 7 14.02 18.16 4.27
CA SER A 7 14.84 16.95 4.04
C SER A 7 14.07 15.65 4.32
N LEU A 8 13.22 15.61 5.36
CA LEU A 8 12.37 14.44 5.63
C LEU A 8 11.26 14.26 4.59
N MET A 9 10.66 15.36 4.10
CA MET A 9 9.68 15.27 3.01
C MET A 9 10.32 14.93 1.66
N ASP A 10 11.54 15.39 1.38
CA ASP A 10 12.27 15.01 0.16
C ASP A 10 12.78 13.56 0.23
N ALA A 11 13.19 13.07 1.42
CA ALA A 11 13.52 11.67 1.63
C ALA A 11 12.27 10.76 1.54
N ALA A 12 11.12 11.22 2.05
CA ALA A 12 9.85 10.54 1.86
C ALA A 12 9.44 10.55 0.38
N ALA A 13 9.56 11.68 -0.33
CA ALA A 13 9.24 11.80 -1.75
C ALA A 13 10.16 10.97 -2.66
N ALA A 14 11.45 10.87 -2.31
CA ALA A 14 12.41 10.00 -3.00
C ALA A 14 12.10 8.51 -2.76
N ARG A 15 11.62 8.16 -1.56
CA ARG A 15 11.26 6.79 -1.18
C ARG A 15 9.86 6.39 -1.63
N LEU A 16 8.98 7.36 -1.91
CA LEU A 16 7.62 7.19 -2.44
C LEU A 16 7.55 7.38 -3.97
N GLY A 17 8.66 7.66 -4.67
CA GLY A 17 8.70 7.72 -6.15
C GLY A 17 8.01 8.93 -6.78
N TRP A 18 7.58 9.92 -5.99
CA TRP A 18 6.65 10.98 -6.42
C TRP A 18 7.19 12.01 -7.43
N ARG A 19 8.44 11.91 -7.92
CA ARG A 19 8.99 12.93 -8.84
C ARG A 19 9.77 12.43 -10.05
N ARG A 20 9.97 11.12 -10.22
CA ARG A 20 10.78 10.60 -11.34
C ARG A 20 9.92 9.81 -12.31
N ALA A 21 9.74 10.36 -13.51
CA ALA A 21 9.27 9.59 -14.65
C ALA A 21 10.44 8.75 -15.21
N TYR A 22 10.13 7.52 -15.62
CA TYR A 22 11.08 6.62 -16.27
C TYR A 22 10.74 6.54 -17.74
N SER A 23 11.75 6.62 -18.61
CA SER A 23 11.56 6.70 -20.06
C SER A 23 11.76 5.36 -20.76
N THR A 24 12.24 4.34 -20.04
CA THR A 24 12.46 2.99 -20.58
C THR A 24 11.87 1.93 -19.66
N THR A 25 11.49 0.79 -20.24
CA THR A 25 11.00 -0.37 -19.49
C THR A 25 12.04 -0.92 -18.53
N SER A 26 13.32 -1.00 -18.94
CA SER A 26 14.42 -1.42 -18.06
C SER A 26 14.56 -0.55 -16.81
N GLN A 27 14.38 0.77 -16.91
CA GLN A 27 14.41 1.64 -15.73
C GLN A 27 13.24 1.36 -14.77
N ILE A 28 12.07 0.99 -15.31
CA ILE A 28 10.90 0.60 -14.51
C ILE A 28 11.17 -0.74 -13.82
N ASP A 29 11.67 -1.73 -14.56
CA ASP A 29 11.94 -3.08 -14.06
C ASP A 29 12.98 -3.08 -12.93
N ASP A 30 14.02 -2.24 -13.05
CA ASP A 30 15.04 -2.05 -12.00
C ASP A 30 14.40 -1.53 -10.70
N VAL A 31 13.51 -0.54 -10.82
CA VAL A 31 12.81 0.07 -9.67
C VAL A 31 11.86 -0.94 -9.01
N LEU A 32 11.09 -1.70 -9.80
CA LEU A 32 10.19 -2.73 -9.26
C LEU A 32 10.96 -3.83 -8.52
N THR A 33 12.12 -4.22 -9.05
CA THR A 33 13.03 -5.18 -8.41
C THR A 33 13.55 -4.65 -7.09
N GLU A 34 14.02 -3.39 -7.06
CA GLU A 34 14.52 -2.75 -5.85
C GLU A 34 13.42 -2.62 -4.79
N GLN A 35 12.22 -2.16 -5.17
CA GLN A 35 11.07 -2.04 -4.28
C GLN A 35 10.70 -3.38 -3.65
N THR A 36 10.70 -4.45 -4.44
CA THR A 36 10.42 -5.81 -3.96
C THR A 36 11.47 -6.25 -2.94
N ALA A 37 12.76 -6.08 -3.24
CA ALA A 37 13.84 -6.44 -2.35
C ALA A 37 13.83 -5.61 -1.04
N ASP A 38 13.51 -4.31 -1.12
CA ASP A 38 13.32 -3.43 0.03
C ASP A 38 12.15 -3.87 0.91
N ALA A 39 11.03 -4.26 0.31
CA ALA A 39 9.85 -4.74 1.03
C ALA A 39 10.16 -6.02 1.80
N TYR A 40 10.82 -7.00 1.18
CA TYR A 40 11.21 -8.25 1.85
C TYR A 40 12.20 -8.04 3.01
N ARG A 41 13.18 -7.15 2.85
CA ARG A 41 14.11 -6.80 3.93
C ARG A 41 13.35 -6.21 5.13
N LYS A 42 12.48 -5.22 4.90
CA LYS A 42 11.66 -4.61 5.95
C LYS A 42 10.72 -5.62 6.64
N ALA A 43 10.12 -6.52 5.88
CA ALA A 43 9.25 -7.56 6.42
C ALA A 43 10.02 -8.51 7.36
N THR A 44 11.24 -8.90 6.97
CA THR A 44 12.11 -9.76 7.78
C THR A 44 12.51 -9.07 9.10
N ASP A 45 12.81 -7.76 9.05
CA ASP A 45 13.13 -6.97 10.24
C ASP A 45 11.93 -6.79 11.19
N THR A 46 10.71 -6.80 10.64
CA THR A 46 9.46 -6.63 11.40
C THR A 46 8.95 -7.96 11.98
N ALA A 47 9.16 -9.09 11.28
CA ALA A 47 8.77 -10.43 11.72
C ALA A 47 9.39 -10.83 13.06
N GLY A 48 10.56 -10.26 13.42
CA GLY A 48 11.18 -10.45 14.73
C GLY A 48 10.43 -9.83 15.92
N ARG A 49 9.38 -9.03 15.71
CA ARG A 49 8.61 -8.36 16.78
C ARG A 49 7.13 -8.74 16.86
N ALA A 50 6.60 -9.45 15.87
CA ALA A 50 5.17 -9.67 15.75
C ALA A 50 4.78 -11.06 16.25
N VAL A 51 3.89 -11.08 17.25
CA VAL A 51 3.24 -12.25 17.83
C VAL A 51 4.16 -13.07 18.75
N ARG A 52 4.42 -12.53 19.94
CA ARG A 52 4.42 -13.40 21.14
C ARG A 52 3.06 -14.13 21.16
N PRO A 53 2.96 -15.39 21.64
CA PRO A 53 1.66 -16.03 21.76
C PRO A 53 0.76 -15.14 22.61
N HIS A 54 -0.29 -14.63 21.97
CA HIS A 54 -1.33 -13.83 22.59
C HIS A 54 -2.64 -14.57 22.30
N ASP A 55 -3.37 -14.89 23.36
CA ASP A 55 -4.58 -15.74 23.31
C ASP A 55 -5.81 -14.98 22.79
N SER A 56 -5.63 -13.96 21.95
CA SER A 56 -6.75 -13.17 21.45
C SER A 56 -6.50 -12.65 20.05
N ALA A 57 -7.46 -12.89 19.16
CA ALA A 57 -7.48 -12.33 17.81
C ALA A 57 -7.43 -10.78 17.77
N LEU A 58 -7.82 -10.10 18.87
CA LEU A 58 -7.83 -8.63 18.93
C LEU A 58 -6.45 -8.00 18.74
N VAL A 59 -5.37 -8.71 19.08
CA VAL A 59 -4.01 -8.16 18.94
C VAL A 59 -3.64 -7.88 17.47
N MET A 60 -4.35 -8.50 16.52
CA MET A 60 -4.13 -8.30 15.09
C MET A 60 -4.81 -7.03 14.56
N GLN A 61 -5.84 -6.51 15.26
CA GLN A 61 -6.67 -5.40 14.77
C GLN A 61 -5.88 -4.14 14.46
N PRO A 62 -4.97 -3.62 15.31
CA PRO A 62 -4.27 -2.38 15.01
C PRO A 62 -3.45 -2.47 13.73
N GLY A 63 -2.79 -3.62 13.50
CA GLY A 63 -1.99 -3.85 12.29
C GLY A 63 -2.86 -3.92 11.03
N ILE A 64 -3.98 -4.65 11.08
CA ILE A 64 -4.86 -4.81 9.92
C ILE A 64 -5.59 -3.49 9.61
N LEU A 65 -6.03 -2.73 10.63
CA LEU A 65 -6.63 -1.40 10.46
C LEU A 65 -5.66 -0.42 9.78
N ASP A 66 -4.40 -0.40 10.22
CA ASP A 66 -3.35 0.44 9.64
C ASP A 66 -3.04 0.06 8.19
N ILE A 67 -2.98 -1.25 7.87
CA ILE A 67 -2.84 -1.73 6.48
C ILE A 67 -4.04 -1.32 5.63
N ARG A 68 -5.27 -1.55 6.10
CA ARG A 68 -6.50 -1.17 5.38
C ARG A 68 -6.54 0.33 5.07
N ALA A 69 -6.18 1.17 6.03
CA ALA A 69 -6.17 2.63 5.85
C ALA A 69 -5.17 3.06 4.76
N ARG A 70 -3.96 2.49 4.76
CA ARG A 70 -2.96 2.76 3.71
C ARG A 70 -3.41 2.30 2.33
N VAL A 71 -3.89 1.05 2.22
CA VAL A 71 -4.39 0.51 0.96
C VAL A 71 -5.53 1.38 0.41
N LEU A 72 -6.51 1.76 1.25
CA LEU A 72 -7.61 2.62 0.80
C LEU A 72 -7.11 3.98 0.29
N ALA A 73 -6.17 4.61 0.99
CA ALA A 73 -5.60 5.88 0.55
C ALA A 73 -4.87 5.75 -0.81
N ASP A 74 -4.11 4.67 -1.00
CA ASP A 74 -3.41 4.40 -2.26
C ASP A 74 -4.40 4.11 -3.41
N VAL A 75 -5.50 3.40 -3.14
CA VAL A 75 -6.56 3.12 -4.13
C VAL A 75 -7.28 4.38 -4.57
N LEU A 76 -7.65 5.27 -3.64
CA LEU A 76 -8.24 6.56 -3.98
C LEU A 76 -7.29 7.42 -4.81
N HIS A 77 -5.98 7.34 -4.54
CA HIS A 77 -5.00 8.01 -5.38
C HIS A 77 -4.90 7.42 -6.80
N LEU A 78 -5.05 6.09 -6.94
CA LEU A 78 -5.12 5.45 -8.25
C LEU A 78 -6.39 5.84 -9.03
N GLU A 79 -7.52 6.07 -8.34
CA GLU A 79 -8.74 6.61 -8.96
C GLU A 79 -8.50 8.00 -9.55
N ASP A 80 -7.85 8.91 -8.82
CA ASP A 80 -7.50 10.23 -9.33
C ASP A 80 -6.62 10.15 -10.58
N LEU A 81 -5.65 9.21 -10.60
CA LEU A 81 -4.78 8.97 -11.75
C LEU A 81 -5.56 8.39 -12.95
N LEU A 82 -6.50 7.49 -12.70
CA LEU A 82 -7.38 6.91 -13.72
C LEU A 82 -8.29 7.99 -14.34
N ASP A 83 -8.88 8.85 -13.52
CA ASP A 83 -9.71 9.96 -13.99
C ASP A 83 -8.89 10.97 -14.80
N GLY A 84 -7.67 11.27 -14.36
CA GLY A 84 -6.71 12.04 -15.15
C GLY A 84 -6.41 11.38 -16.50
N ALA A 85 -6.11 10.08 -16.51
CA ALA A 85 -5.79 9.34 -17.72
C ALA A 85 -6.95 9.36 -18.73
N ARG A 86 -8.19 9.21 -18.26
CA ARG A 86 -9.41 9.32 -19.08
C ARG A 86 -9.59 10.74 -19.61
N THR A 87 -9.48 11.74 -18.75
CA THR A 87 -9.67 13.16 -19.09
C THR A 87 -8.70 13.62 -20.19
N TYR A 88 -7.44 13.18 -20.12
CA TYR A 88 -6.40 13.58 -21.05
C TYR A 88 -6.19 12.61 -22.23
N GLY A 89 -7.07 11.62 -22.41
CA GLY A 89 -7.04 10.73 -23.56
C GLY A 89 -5.80 9.84 -23.64
N MET A 90 -5.32 9.36 -22.49
CA MET A 90 -4.17 8.43 -22.43
C MET A 90 -4.47 7.12 -23.17
N PRO A 91 -3.44 6.35 -23.55
CA PRO A 91 -3.63 5.08 -24.26
C PRO A 91 -4.59 4.13 -23.53
N SER A 92 -5.50 3.50 -24.27
CA SER A 92 -6.56 2.62 -23.72
C SER A 92 -6.01 1.47 -22.88
N ASP A 93 -4.86 0.91 -23.26
CA ASP A 93 -4.18 -0.14 -22.53
C ASP A 93 -3.67 0.33 -21.15
N LEU A 94 -3.25 1.60 -21.03
CA LEU A 94 -2.89 2.19 -19.72
C LEU A 94 -4.13 2.39 -18.85
N ILE A 95 -5.21 2.93 -19.42
CA ILE A 95 -6.49 3.10 -18.72
C ILE A 95 -6.99 1.75 -18.20
N HIS A 96 -6.96 0.70 -19.04
CA HIS A 96 -7.39 -0.63 -18.65
C HIS A 96 -6.57 -1.23 -17.49
N ARG A 97 -5.25 -1.00 -17.49
CA ARG A 97 -4.39 -1.44 -16.37
C ARG A 97 -4.69 -0.68 -15.08
N LEU A 98 -4.95 0.62 -15.16
CA LEU A 98 -5.35 1.44 -14.01
C LEU A 98 -6.72 0.99 -13.45
N GLU A 99 -7.70 0.72 -14.30
CA GLU A 99 -9.00 0.16 -13.90
C GLU A 99 -8.84 -1.14 -13.11
N LYS A 100 -8.06 -2.09 -13.64
CA LYS A 100 -7.80 -3.35 -12.93
C LYS A 100 -7.10 -3.15 -11.58
N ALA A 101 -6.17 -2.20 -11.50
CA ALA A 101 -5.47 -1.90 -10.26
C ALA A 101 -6.41 -1.29 -9.20
N VAL A 102 -7.31 -0.38 -9.61
CA VAL A 102 -8.35 0.19 -8.76
C VAL A 102 -9.32 -0.88 -8.29
N ASP A 103 -9.83 -1.71 -9.20
CA ASP A 103 -10.79 -2.77 -8.88
C ASP A 103 -10.21 -3.75 -7.84
N HIS A 104 -8.99 -4.24 -8.08
CA HIS A 104 -8.34 -5.16 -7.15
C HIS A 104 -7.97 -4.49 -5.82
N GLY A 105 -7.61 -3.21 -5.88
CA GLY A 105 -7.40 -2.40 -4.70
C GLY A 105 -8.64 -2.33 -3.80
N HIS A 106 -9.81 -2.04 -4.39
CA HIS A 106 -11.08 -2.04 -3.66
C HIS A 106 -11.41 -3.41 -3.09
N GLU A 107 -11.25 -4.48 -3.86
CA GLU A 107 -11.41 -5.86 -3.38
C GLU A 107 -10.56 -6.12 -2.12
N MET A 108 -9.28 -5.73 -2.15
CA MET A 108 -8.40 -5.85 -0.99
C MET A 108 -8.88 -5.03 0.21
N THR A 109 -9.40 -3.81 0.02
CA THR A 109 -9.94 -3.01 1.14
C THR A 109 -11.16 -3.67 1.79
N VAL A 110 -12.01 -4.34 1.01
CA VAL A 110 -13.18 -5.09 1.50
C VAL A 110 -12.70 -6.30 2.30
N LEU A 111 -11.80 -7.11 1.75
CA LEU A 111 -11.25 -8.29 2.42
C LEU A 111 -10.58 -7.93 3.76
N LEU A 112 -9.84 -6.83 3.82
CA LEU A 112 -9.24 -6.34 5.06
C LEU A 112 -10.31 -5.89 6.07
N SER A 113 -11.39 -5.25 5.61
CA SER A 113 -12.53 -4.88 6.46
C SER A 113 -13.19 -6.11 7.08
N ASP A 114 -13.43 -7.15 6.27
CA ASP A 114 -14.02 -8.40 6.72
C ASP A 114 -13.08 -9.16 7.68
N THR A 115 -11.78 -9.12 7.41
CA THR A 115 -10.78 -9.67 8.34
C THR A 115 -10.84 -8.98 9.70
N ILE A 116 -10.93 -7.65 9.74
CA ILE A 116 -11.07 -6.89 11.00
C ILE A 116 -12.35 -7.32 11.72
N ARG A 117 -13.49 -7.44 11.02
CA ARG A 117 -14.74 -7.92 11.63
C ARG A 117 -14.58 -9.33 12.21
N ALA A 118 -13.96 -10.23 11.46
CA ALA A 118 -13.71 -11.61 11.90
C ALA A 118 -12.88 -11.69 13.19
N THR A 119 -11.93 -10.76 13.42
CA THR A 119 -11.20 -10.71 14.70
C THR A 119 -12.11 -10.36 15.88
N ALA A 120 -13.13 -9.52 15.69
CA ALA A 120 -14.08 -9.18 16.73
C ALA A 120 -15.04 -10.36 16.99
N ASP A 121 -15.50 -11.03 15.94
CA ASP A 121 -16.34 -12.22 16.04
C ASP A 121 -15.61 -13.36 16.76
N ALA A 122 -14.33 -13.59 16.43
CA ALA A 122 -13.48 -14.57 17.11
C ALA A 122 -13.35 -14.27 18.61
N HIS A 123 -13.11 -13.00 18.96
CA HIS A 123 -13.04 -12.59 20.36
C HIS A 123 -14.34 -12.84 21.11
N ILE A 124 -15.49 -12.52 20.51
CA ILE A 124 -16.82 -12.78 21.10
C ILE A 124 -17.06 -14.29 21.28
N ALA A 125 -16.57 -15.12 20.35
CA ALA A 125 -16.64 -16.57 20.44
C ALA A 125 -15.67 -17.20 21.45
N GLY A 126 -14.78 -16.40 22.06
CA GLY A 126 -13.79 -16.85 23.04
C GLY A 126 -12.47 -17.35 22.44
N HIS A 127 -12.10 -16.84 21.26
CA HIS A 127 -10.86 -17.15 20.53
C HIS A 127 -9.91 -15.93 20.41
#